data_AF-A0A3D4JDG1-F1
#
_entry.id   AF-A0A3D4JDG1-F1
#
_cell.length_a   1.000
_cell.length_b   1.000
_cell.length_c   1.000
_cell.angle_alpha   90.00
_cell.angle_beta   90.00
_cell.angle_gamma   90.00
#
_symmetry.space_group_name_H-M   'P 1'
#
loop_
_entity.id
_entity.type
_entity.pdbx_description
1 polymer ?
#
loop_
_entity_poly.entity_id
_entity_poly.type
_entity_poly.pdbx_seq_one_letter_code
_entity_poly.pdbx_strand_id
1 'polypeptide(L)' 'MRQRNWRLVIVGIFFIVIGFAIFLFVPSLGQYSTDPVEFTRLIGNVSEVVIGVSVALIIFGLIGTKPK' A
#
# COMPACT_ATOMS: atom_id res chain seq x y z
N MET A 1 6.83 20.33 -21.16
CA MET A 1 5.80 19.34 -20.78
C MET A 1 6.34 18.55 -19.59
N ARG A 2 5.61 18.49 -18.47
CA ARG A 2 6.07 17.83 -17.23
C ARG A 2 6.07 16.32 -17.45
N GLN A 3 7.22 15.65 -17.33
CA GLN A 3 7.27 14.20 -17.54
C GLN A 3 6.75 13.49 -16.30
N ARG A 4 5.59 12.85 -16.43
CA ARG A 4 5.03 11.96 -15.40
C ARG A 4 5.91 10.72 -15.26
N ASN A 5 6.24 10.36 -14.03
CA ASN A 5 6.95 9.12 -13.75
C ASN A 5 5.94 7.99 -13.52
N TRP A 6 5.48 7.41 -14.63
CA TRP A 6 4.51 6.31 -14.61
C TRP A 6 5.00 5.08 -13.83
N ARG A 7 6.31 4.87 -13.69
CA ARG A 7 6.86 3.78 -12.86
C ARG A 7 6.42 3.92 -11.40
N LEU A 8 6.47 5.13 -10.84
CA LEU A 8 6.05 5.38 -9.46
C LEU A 8 4.54 5.19 -9.28
N VAL A 9 3.75 5.60 -10.29
CA VAL A 9 2.30 5.40 -10.28
C VAL A 9 1.95 3.91 -10.27
N ILE A 10 2.59 3.12 -11.14
CA ILE A 10 2.38 1.67 -11.21
C ILE A 10 2.77 0.99 -9.89
N VAL A 11 3.92 1.34 -9.32
CA VAL A 11 4.38 0.79 -8.04
C VAL A 11 3.40 1.13 -6.90
N GLY A 12 2.90 2.37 -6.84
CA GLY A 12 1.89 2.75 -5.86
C GLY A 12 0.56 2.00 -6.03
N ILE A 13 0.08 1.83 -7.26
CA ILE A 13 -1.12 1.02 -7.53
C ILE A 13 -0.90 -0.43 -7.12
N PHE A 14 0.27 -1.00 -7.43
CA PHE A 14 0.63 -2.36 -7.06
C PHE A 14 0.60 -2.56 -5.53
N PHE A 15 1.16 -1.61 -4.76
CA PHE A 15 1.10 -1.68 -3.31
C PHE A 15 -0.32 -1.54 -2.74
N ILE A 16 -1.19 -0.74 -3.37
CA ILE A 16 -2.62 -0.69 -2.98
C ILE A 16 -3.26 -2.07 -3.16
N VAL A 17 -3.05 -2.70 -4.32
CA VAL A 17 -3.62 -4.03 -4.60
C VAL A 17 -3.12 -5.07 -3.60
N ILE A 18 -1.82 -5.05 -3.28
CA ILE A 18 -1.26 -5.94 -2.24
C ILE A 18 -1.87 -5.65 -0.87
N GLY A 19 -2.01 -4.38 -0.48
CA GLY A 19 -2.61 -4.00 0.80
C GLY A 19 -4.05 -4.52 0.95
N PHE A 20 -4.85 -4.38 -0.12
CA PHE A 20 -6.21 -4.95 -0.17
C PHE A 20 -6.20 -6.48 -0.10
N ALA A 21 -5.30 -7.15 -0.81
CA ALA A 21 -5.19 -8.60 -0.74
C ALA A 21 -4.87 -9.04 0.70
N ILE A 22 -3.86 -8.44 1.34
CA ILE A 22 -3.49 -8.74 2.73
C ILE A 22 -4.69 -8.54 3.65
N PHE A 23 -5.41 -7.43 3.54
CA PHE A 23 -6.60 -7.15 4.35
C PHE A 23 -7.67 -8.26 4.22
N LEU A 24 -7.94 -8.73 3.01
CA LEU A 24 -8.91 -9.81 2.77
C LEU A 24 -8.43 -11.18 3.29
N PHE A 25 -7.12 -11.42 3.32
CA PHE A 25 -6.54 -12.67 3.83
C PHE A 25 -6.26 -12.66 5.34
N VAL A 26 -6.28 -11.50 6.02
CA VAL A 26 -6.13 -11.40 7.49
C VAL A 26 -7.02 -12.36 8.27
N PRO A 27 -8.33 -12.48 8.00
CA PRO A 27 -9.20 -13.38 8.76
C PRO A 27 -8.79 -14.85 8.62
N SER A 28 -8.30 -15.25 7.44
CA SER A 28 -7.82 -16.61 7.19
C SER A 28 -6.51 -16.91 7.91
N LEU A 29 -5.66 -15.89 8.10
CA LEU A 29 -4.39 -16.00 8.81
C LEU A 29 -4.56 -15.91 10.33
N GLY A 30 -5.59 -15.19 10.81
CA GLY A 30 -5.89 -15.03 12.24
C GLY A 30 -6.19 -16.36 12.94
N GLN A 31 -6.64 -17.38 12.22
CA GLN A 31 -6.86 -18.74 12.76
C GLN A 31 -5.56 -19.46 13.16
N TYR A 32 -4.42 -19.01 12.64
CA TYR A 32 -3.10 -19.56 12.96
C TYR A 32 -2.37 -18.75 14.05
N SER A 33 -2.97 -17.65 14.53
CA SER A 33 -2.40 -16.81 15.59
C SER A 33 -2.93 -17.22 16.96
N THR A 34 -2.03 -17.32 17.93
CA THR A 34 -2.36 -17.56 19.35
C THR A 34 -3.21 -16.43 19.94
N ASP A 35 -3.02 -15.20 19.44
CA ASP A 35 -3.79 -14.00 19.80
C ASP A 35 -4.34 -13.30 18.54
N PRO A 36 -5.55 -13.66 18.08
CA PRO A 36 -6.12 -13.14 16.83
C PRO A 36 -6.45 -11.63 16.89
N VAL A 37 -6.70 -11.10 18.09
CA VAL A 37 -7.01 -9.67 18.30
C VAL A 37 -5.77 -8.80 18.06
N GLU A 38 -4.63 -9.17 18.66
CA GLU A 38 -3.38 -8.43 18.48
C GLU A 38 -2.86 -8.55 17.05
N PHE A 39 -3.00 -9.73 16.44
CA PHE A 39 -2.66 -9.98 15.04
C PHE A 39 -3.43 -9.07 14.07
N THR A 40 -4.75 -8.97 14.26
CA THR A 40 -5.61 -8.11 13.42
C THR A 40 -5.24 -6.64 13.59
N ARG A 41 -4.95 -6.21 14.83
CA ARG A 41 -4.53 -4.82 15.12
C ARG A 41 -3.19 -4.48 14.46
N LEU A 42 -2.22 -5.39 14.51
CA LEU A 42 -0.92 -5.23 13.85
C LEU A 42 -1.09 -5.08 12.34
N ILE A 43 -1.88 -5.96 11.71
CA ILE A 43 -2.09 -5.87 10.26
C ILE A 43 -2.87 -4.62 9.87
N GLY A 44 -3.84 -4.18 10.69
CA GLY A 44 -4.52 -2.90 10.52
C GLY A 44 -3.53 -1.74 10.45
N ASN A 45 -2.66 -1.62 11.46
CA ASN A 45 -1.64 -0.56 11.50
C ASN A 45 -0.68 -0.61 10.30
N VAL A 46 -0.22 -1.79 9.91
CA VAL A 46 0.67 -1.96 8.74
C VAL A 46 -0.05 -1.56 7.46
N SER A 47 -1.32 -1.95 7.31
CA SER A 47 -2.14 -1.65 6.13
C SER A 47 -2.36 -0.14 5.96
N GLU A 48 -2.64 0.58 7.05
CA GLU A 48 -2.78 2.05 7.02
C GLU A 48 -1.51 2.74 6.50
N VAL A 49 -0.34 2.35 7.02
CA VAL A 49 0.95 2.90 6.59
C VAL A 49 1.22 2.58 5.13
N VAL A 50 0.99 1.34 4.70
CA VAL A 50 1.19 0.90 3.31
C VAL A 50 0.30 1.69 2.36
N ILE A 51 -0.98 1.91 2.70
CA ILE A 51 -1.90 2.70 1.89
C ILE A 51 -1.40 4.16 1.80
N GLY A 52 -1.01 4.77 2.92
CA GLY A 52 -0.49 6.14 2.95
C GLY A 52 0.74 6.32 2.06
N VAL A 53 1.71 5.40 2.14
CA VAL A 53 2.92 5.41 1.30
C VAL A 53 2.57 5.22 -0.18
N SER A 54 1.63 4.33 -0.47
CA SER A 54 1.19 4.06 -1.85
C SER A 54 0.57 5.30 -2.50
N VAL A 55 -0.29 6.00 -1.76
CA VAL A 55 -0.90 7.26 -2.20
C VAL A 55 0.18 8.32 -2.44
N ALA A 56 1.16 8.45 -1.54
CA ALA A 56 2.27 9.38 -1.73
C ALA A 56 3.06 9.08 -3.02
N LEU A 57 3.39 7.82 -3.28
CA LEU A 57 4.09 7.40 -4.51
C LEU A 57 3.31 7.74 -5.79
N ILE A 58 1.98 7.52 -5.78
CA ILE A 58 1.11 7.89 -6.90
C ILE A 58 1.14 9.40 -7.12
N ILE A 59 0.99 10.19 -6.05
CA ILE A 59 1.01 11.66 -6.13
C ILE A 59 2.36 12.13 -6.70
N PHE A 60 3.48 11.66 -6.16
CA PHE A 60 4.81 12.02 -6.68
C PHE A 60 5.00 11.61 -8.15
N GLY A 61 4.52 10.42 -8.52
CA GLY A 61 4.55 9.94 -9.90
C GLY A 61 3.72 10.79 -10.87
N LEU A 62 2.52 11.22 -10.45
CA LEU A 62 1.59 12.04 -11.23
C LEU A 62 1.99 13.51 -11.32
N ILE A 63 2.59 14.03 -10.26
CA ILE A 63 3.16 15.38 -10.20
C ILE A 63 4.21 15.48 -11.31
N GLY A 64 5.11 14.50 -11.44
CA GLY A 64 6.10 14.48 -12.51
C GLY A 64 7.23 15.50 -12.31
N THR A 65 8.45 15.10 -12.67
CA THR A 65 9.64 15.95 -12.56
C THR A 65 9.78 16.83 -13.81
N LYS A 66 10.23 18.08 -13.65
CA LYS A 66 10.66 18.87 -14.82
C LYS A 66 11.85 18.12 -15.45
N PRO A 67 11.88 17.92 -16.79
CA PRO A 67 13.10 17.44 -17.43
C PRO A 67 14.23 18.41 -17.06
N LYS A 68 15.31 17.88 -16.48
CA LYS A 68 16.57 18.61 -16.35
C LYS A 68 17.19 18.75 -17.73
#